data_AF-A0AB38D0E6-F1
#
_entry.id   AF-A0AB38D0E6-F1
#
_cell.length_a   1.000
_cell.length_b   1.000
_cell.length_c   1.000
_cell.angle_alpha   90.00
_cell.angle_beta   90.00
_cell.angle_gamma   90.00
#
_symmetry.space_group_name_H-M   'P 1'
#
loop_
_entity.id
_entity.type
_entity.pdbx_description
1 polymer ?
#
loop_
_entity_poly.entity_id
_entity_poly.type
_entity_poly.pdbx_seq_one_letter_code
_entity_poly.pdbx_strand_id
1 'polypeptide(L)'
;MTTYWFNRNPVVIGSQAYSDPPGLIEGTPNLRRASLSNAVLFGGPFLRQLLQSAPIVGDHRHITVDTKVSMLMPGWWPAIPGWHTDGVPRYSVTDKTVNPANWGMPSLPLQNDRSLEGYYPRYHTLHVGNDCPTVFIDGLMHLPIEHDEDEQMYSEMTRRIDGCTTLRKLVAQEAVWYSWDWWNIHQASQATERGWRLLIRITESDMPPADSDFIRPQNQVYVDRNFGW
;
A
#
# COMPACT_ATOMS: atom_id res chain seq x y z
N MET A 1 -16.50 -8.24 19.54
CA MET A 1 -15.45 -9.12 19.00
C MET A 1 -16.03 -9.83 17.79
N THR A 2 -15.68 -9.33 16.62
CA THR A 2 -16.08 -9.90 15.32
C THR A 2 -14.87 -10.64 14.76
N THR A 3 -15.10 -11.70 13.99
CA THR A 3 -13.99 -12.46 13.38
C THR A 3 -14.07 -12.36 11.88
N TYR A 4 -12.94 -12.10 11.25
CA TYR A 4 -12.84 -11.91 9.81
C TYR A 4 -11.83 -12.89 9.21
N TRP A 5 -12.13 -13.32 7.98
CA TRP A 5 -11.17 -14.00 7.13
C TRP A 5 -10.36 -12.95 6.37
N PHE A 6 -9.06 -12.92 6.59
CA PHE A 6 -8.08 -12.12 5.86
C PHE A 6 -7.27 -13.01 4.90
N ASN A 7 -6.61 -12.38 3.93
CA ASN A 7 -5.81 -13.04 2.90
C ASN A 7 -6.61 -14.11 2.16
N ARG A 8 -7.90 -13.84 1.89
CA ARG A 8 -8.84 -14.80 1.28
C ARG A 8 -8.36 -15.24 -0.09
N ASN A 9 -7.82 -14.29 -0.86
CA ASN A 9 -7.12 -14.54 -2.10
C ASN A 9 -5.61 -14.37 -1.87
N PRO A 10 -4.78 -15.29 -2.36
CA PRO A 10 -3.33 -15.18 -2.24
C PRO A 10 -2.82 -14.00 -3.05
N VAL A 11 -1.72 -13.40 -2.57
CA VAL A 11 -0.97 -12.40 -3.33
C VAL A 11 -0.44 -13.04 -4.61
N VAL A 12 -0.66 -12.35 -5.74
CA VAL A 12 -0.21 -12.79 -7.06
C VAL A 12 1.14 -12.15 -7.38
N ILE A 13 2.14 -12.97 -7.68
CA ILE A 13 3.47 -12.53 -8.12
C ILE A 13 3.44 -12.32 -9.63
N GLY A 14 3.71 -11.10 -10.05
CA GLY A 14 3.71 -10.67 -11.44
C GLY A 14 5.08 -10.68 -12.09
N SER A 15 5.20 -9.95 -13.19
CA SER A 15 6.46 -9.80 -13.93
C SER A 15 7.49 -8.98 -13.15
N GLN A 16 8.75 -9.30 -13.40
CA GLN A 16 9.87 -8.43 -13.06
C GLN A 16 9.88 -7.22 -14.01
N ALA A 17 9.91 -6.03 -13.45
CA ALA A 17 10.08 -4.79 -14.17
C ALA A 17 11.56 -4.58 -14.51
N TYR A 18 11.82 -4.03 -15.69
CA TYR A 18 13.17 -3.60 -16.05
C TYR A 18 13.51 -2.30 -15.30
N SER A 19 14.56 -2.31 -14.47
CA SER A 19 15.05 -1.15 -13.74
C SER A 19 16.51 -0.84 -14.11
N ASP A 20 16.72 0.28 -14.80
CA ASP A 20 18.04 0.89 -15.06
C ASP A 20 18.30 2.05 -14.08
N PRO A 21 19.53 2.54 -13.89
CA PRO A 21 20.22 2.68 -12.59
C PRO A 21 19.56 3.61 -11.54
N PRO A 22 19.92 3.44 -10.25
CA PRO A 22 19.32 4.12 -9.08
C PRO A 22 19.24 5.65 -9.15
N GLY A 23 20.04 6.29 -10.00
CA GLY A 23 20.13 7.75 -10.12
C GLY A 23 18.85 8.45 -10.57
N LEU A 24 17.86 7.72 -11.11
CA LEU A 24 16.57 8.30 -11.51
C LEU A 24 15.49 8.20 -10.42
N ILE A 25 15.73 7.46 -9.33
CA ILE A 25 14.76 7.28 -8.25
C ILE A 25 14.44 8.64 -7.59
N GLU A 26 15.47 9.40 -7.23
CA GLU A 26 15.35 10.72 -6.57
C GLU A 26 14.53 11.72 -7.40
N GLY A 27 14.66 11.68 -8.72
CA GLY A 27 13.96 12.56 -9.64
C GLY A 27 12.50 12.17 -9.91
N THR A 28 12.03 11.03 -9.39
CA THR A 28 10.65 10.59 -9.58
C THR A 28 9.72 11.41 -8.66
N PRO A 29 8.69 12.09 -9.18
CA PRO A 29 7.75 12.83 -8.33
C PRO A 29 6.95 11.88 -7.43
N ASN A 30 6.55 12.36 -6.26
CA ASN A 30 5.56 11.66 -5.43
C ASN A 30 4.17 11.97 -5.96
N LEU A 31 3.43 10.92 -6.31
CA LEU A 31 2.09 10.99 -6.84
C LEU A 31 1.13 10.47 -5.78
N ARG A 32 -0.03 11.12 -5.66
CA ARG A 32 -1.13 10.69 -4.80
C ARG A 32 -2.40 10.63 -5.62
N ARG A 33 -2.93 9.42 -5.80
CA ARG A 33 -4.13 9.13 -6.59
C ARG A 33 -4.11 9.75 -7.98
N ALA A 34 -2.94 9.88 -8.61
CA ALA A 34 -2.87 10.36 -9.98
C ALA A 34 -3.61 9.38 -10.89
N SER A 35 -4.32 9.87 -11.92
CA SER A 35 -4.80 8.97 -12.97
C SER A 35 -3.63 8.27 -13.65
N LEU A 36 -3.85 7.11 -14.28
CA LEU A 36 -2.80 6.43 -15.06
C LEU A 36 -2.19 7.35 -16.13
N SER A 37 -3.01 8.15 -16.82
CA SER A 37 -2.53 9.11 -17.81
C SER A 37 -1.65 10.20 -17.20
N ASN A 38 -2.04 10.76 -16.06
CA ASN A 38 -1.23 11.75 -15.33
C ASN A 38 0.05 11.14 -14.80
N ALA A 39 0.04 9.88 -14.33
CA ALA A 39 1.24 9.20 -13.88
C ALA A 39 2.25 8.99 -15.02
N VAL A 40 1.78 8.62 -16.22
CA VAL A 40 2.63 8.47 -17.41
C VAL A 40 3.19 9.83 -17.89
N LEU A 41 2.39 10.89 -17.80
CA LEU A 41 2.77 12.23 -18.25
C LEU A 41 3.73 12.92 -17.27
N PHE A 42 3.41 12.90 -15.98
CA PHE A 42 4.09 13.68 -14.94
C PHE A 42 5.05 12.87 -14.06
N GLY A 43 5.00 11.54 -14.08
CA GLY A 43 5.82 10.68 -13.22
C GLY A 43 7.29 10.56 -13.60
N GLY A 44 7.72 11.19 -14.70
CA GLY A 44 9.09 11.11 -15.19
C GLY A 44 9.41 9.79 -15.93
N PRO A 45 10.63 9.68 -16.50
CA PRO A 45 11.01 8.56 -17.36
C PRO A 45 11.06 7.23 -16.60
N PHE A 46 11.52 7.24 -15.36
CA PHE A 46 11.70 6.03 -14.57
C PHE A 46 10.35 5.39 -14.18
N LEU A 47 9.39 6.18 -13.68
CA LEU A 47 8.04 5.67 -13.44
C LEU A 47 7.40 5.14 -14.73
N ARG A 48 7.53 5.88 -15.84
CA ARG A 48 6.97 5.48 -17.13
C ARG A 48 7.49 4.13 -17.59
N GLN A 49 8.79 3.88 -17.44
CA GLN A 49 9.42 2.60 -17.76
C GLN A 49 8.85 1.47 -16.89
N LEU A 50 8.79 1.66 -15.57
CA LEU A 50 8.28 0.63 -14.65
C LEU A 50 6.81 0.29 -14.94
N LEU A 51 5.99 1.30 -15.25
CA LEU A 51 4.58 1.12 -15.61
C LEU A 51 4.34 0.29 -16.88
N GLN A 52 5.32 0.14 -17.77
CA GLN A 52 5.18 -0.70 -18.98
C GLN A 52 4.95 -2.18 -18.66
N SER A 53 5.39 -2.63 -17.48
CA SER A 53 5.26 -4.00 -17.00
C SER A 53 4.18 -4.17 -15.93
N ALA A 54 3.42 -3.10 -15.63
CA ALA A 54 2.42 -3.13 -14.59
C ALA A 54 1.30 -4.12 -14.94
N PRO A 55 0.91 -5.03 -14.02
CA PRO A 55 -0.11 -6.05 -14.27
C PRO A 55 -1.53 -5.49 -14.13
N ILE A 56 -1.80 -4.36 -14.79
CA ILE A 56 -3.12 -3.71 -14.84
C ILE A 56 -4.07 -4.59 -15.66
N VAL A 57 -5.23 -4.93 -15.10
CA VAL A 57 -6.25 -5.70 -15.83
C VAL A 57 -7.20 -4.79 -16.61
N GLY A 58 -7.56 -3.63 -16.04
CA GLY A 58 -8.41 -2.63 -16.68
C GLY A 58 -9.91 -2.93 -16.61
N ASP A 59 -10.33 -3.75 -15.65
CA ASP A 59 -11.73 -4.17 -15.43
C ASP A 59 -12.48 -3.34 -14.36
N HIS A 60 -11.83 -2.35 -13.77
CA HIS A 60 -12.43 -1.40 -12.82
C HIS A 60 -12.69 -0.03 -13.47
N ARG A 61 -13.57 0.78 -12.85
CA ARG A 61 -13.92 2.11 -13.38
C ARG A 61 -12.74 3.07 -13.46
N HIS A 62 -11.82 2.98 -12.49
CA HIS A 62 -10.71 3.89 -12.37
C HIS A 62 -9.41 3.17 -12.01
N ILE A 63 -8.31 3.69 -12.55
CA ILE A 63 -6.95 3.28 -12.21
C ILE A 63 -6.23 4.50 -11.66
N THR A 64 -5.75 4.39 -10.43
CA THR A 64 -4.95 5.43 -9.77
C THR A 64 -3.55 4.93 -9.47
N VAL A 65 -2.57 5.82 -9.57
CA VAL A 65 -1.16 5.54 -9.28
C VAL A 65 -0.70 6.47 -8.15
N ASP A 66 -0.18 5.85 -7.09
CA ASP A 66 0.58 6.50 -6.05
C ASP A 66 2.07 6.18 -6.25
N THR A 67 2.93 7.17 -6.02
CA THR A 67 4.38 6.93 -5.91
C THR A 67 4.89 7.54 -4.62
N LYS A 68 5.81 6.82 -3.98
CA LYS A 68 6.51 7.28 -2.77
C LYS A 68 8.01 7.09 -2.93
N VAL A 69 8.71 8.20 -3.07
CA VAL A 69 10.16 8.32 -3.12
C VAL A 69 10.66 8.71 -1.73
N SER A 70 11.63 8.00 -1.20
CA SER A 70 12.17 8.28 0.13
C SER A 70 13.67 8.01 0.16
N MET A 71 14.44 8.96 0.69
CA MET A 71 15.79 8.69 1.16
C MET A 71 15.66 8.06 2.55
N LEU A 72 16.17 6.85 2.70
CA LEU A 72 16.10 6.10 3.95
C LEU A 72 17.50 5.93 4.52
N MET A 73 17.58 5.92 5.85
CA MET A 73 18.75 5.53 6.62
C MET A 73 18.44 4.21 7.34
N PRO A 74 19.45 3.43 7.77
CA PRO A 74 19.23 2.26 8.60
C PRO A 74 18.33 2.59 9.80
N GLY A 75 17.31 1.78 10.03
CA GLY A 75 16.33 1.99 11.10
C GLY A 75 15.10 2.81 10.70
N TRP A 76 15.06 3.41 9.51
CA TRP A 76 13.90 4.19 9.06
C TRP A 76 12.84 3.31 8.42
N TRP A 77 11.57 3.68 8.57
CA TRP A 77 10.46 3.00 7.91
C TRP A 77 9.90 3.87 6.78
N PRO A 78 9.74 3.30 5.57
CA PRO A 78 9.24 4.05 4.42
C PRO A 78 7.72 4.23 4.47
N ALA A 79 7.01 3.56 5.38
CA ALA A 79 5.58 3.65 5.58
C ALA A 79 5.25 3.44 7.06
N ILE A 80 3.96 3.53 7.41
CA ILE A 80 3.50 3.24 8.76
C ILE A 80 3.96 1.81 9.13
N PRO A 81 4.68 1.59 10.24
CA PRO A 81 5.32 0.31 10.54
C PRO A 81 4.37 -0.87 10.82
N GLY A 82 3.13 -0.59 11.22
CA GLY A 82 2.18 -1.63 11.65
C GLY A 82 1.55 -2.43 10.50
N TRP A 83 1.09 -3.64 10.83
CA TRP A 83 0.30 -4.49 9.94
C TRP A 83 -1.06 -3.86 9.65
N HIS A 84 -1.44 -3.83 8.37
CA HIS A 84 -2.68 -3.22 7.92
C HIS A 84 -3.21 -3.85 6.64
N THR A 85 -4.41 -3.41 6.25
CA THR A 85 -5.06 -3.67 4.98
C THR A 85 -5.28 -2.34 4.26
N ASP A 86 -5.30 -2.36 2.93
CA ASP A 86 -5.46 -1.15 2.13
C ASP A 86 -6.93 -0.89 1.77
N GLY A 87 -7.33 0.39 1.77
CA GLY A 87 -8.66 0.81 1.29
C GLY A 87 -9.84 0.45 2.18
N VAL A 88 -9.62 0.18 3.47
CA VAL A 88 -10.71 0.01 4.44
C VAL A 88 -11.60 1.26 4.42
N PRO A 89 -12.93 1.13 4.23
CA PRO A 89 -13.83 2.28 4.20
C PRO A 89 -13.75 3.10 5.49
N ARG A 90 -13.76 4.42 5.34
CA ARG A 90 -13.79 5.37 6.45
C ARG A 90 -15.01 6.28 6.34
N TYR A 91 -15.77 6.38 7.42
CA TYR A 91 -16.89 7.31 7.49
C TYR A 91 -16.40 8.72 7.81
N SER A 92 -16.66 9.70 6.93
CA SER A 92 -16.46 11.12 7.23
C SER A 92 -17.74 11.70 7.80
N VAL A 93 -17.71 12.13 9.06
CA VAL A 93 -18.82 12.89 9.67
C VAL A 93 -19.00 14.23 8.96
N THR A 94 -17.90 14.89 8.60
CA THR A 94 -17.87 16.20 7.96
C THR A 94 -18.50 16.16 6.57
N ASP A 95 -18.08 15.21 5.75
CA ASP A 95 -18.50 15.14 4.34
C ASP A 95 -19.74 14.25 4.15
N LYS A 96 -20.15 13.52 5.20
CA LYS A 96 -21.23 12.52 5.17
C LYS A 96 -21.05 11.49 4.04
N THR A 97 -19.80 11.09 3.80
CA THR A 97 -19.42 10.12 2.78
C THR A 97 -18.68 8.93 3.39
N VAL A 98 -18.69 7.79 2.69
CA VAL A 98 -17.93 6.58 3.04
C VAL A 98 -16.91 6.30 1.94
N ASN A 99 -15.64 6.60 2.22
CA ASN A 99 -14.54 6.44 1.29
C ASN A 99 -13.23 6.20 2.06
N PRO A 100 -12.33 5.29 1.62
CA PRO A 100 -11.05 5.08 2.31
C PRO A 100 -10.11 6.30 2.38
N ALA A 101 -10.32 7.32 1.53
CA ALA A 101 -9.58 8.58 1.55
C ALA A 101 -10.09 9.58 2.60
N ASN A 102 -11.19 9.28 3.28
CA ASN A 102 -11.78 10.16 4.29
C ASN A 102 -10.97 10.17 5.59
N TRP A 103 -10.99 11.32 6.27
CA TRP A 103 -10.50 11.45 7.65
C TRP A 103 -11.58 10.96 8.61
N GLY A 104 -11.57 9.65 8.88
CA GLY A 104 -12.57 9.01 9.73
C GLY A 104 -12.14 7.63 10.24
N MET A 105 -12.97 7.05 11.10
CA MET A 105 -12.75 5.72 11.67
C MET A 105 -12.85 4.65 10.56
N PRO A 106 -11.90 3.70 10.49
CA PRO A 106 -12.00 2.57 9.58
C PRO A 106 -13.16 1.66 10.01
N SER A 107 -13.76 0.91 9.08
CA SER A 107 -14.81 -0.07 9.41
C SER A 107 -14.64 -1.36 8.58
N LEU A 108 -14.24 -2.45 9.24
CA LEU A 108 -14.22 -3.79 8.64
C LEU A 108 -15.63 -4.33 8.35
N PRO A 109 -16.68 -4.05 9.16
CA PRO A 109 -18.05 -4.39 8.79
C PRO A 109 -18.42 -3.83 7.41
N LEU A 110 -18.19 -2.53 7.16
CA LEU A 110 -18.47 -1.90 5.86
C LEU A 110 -17.62 -2.49 4.73
N GLN A 111 -16.37 -2.86 5.01
CA GLN A 111 -15.53 -3.57 4.02
C GLN A 111 -16.12 -4.95 3.66
N ASN A 112 -16.60 -5.67 4.67
CA ASN A 112 -17.22 -6.98 4.49
C ASN A 112 -18.53 -6.89 3.71
N ASP A 113 -19.40 -5.94 4.05
CA ASP A 113 -20.66 -5.70 3.34
C ASP A 113 -20.42 -5.38 1.86
N ARG A 114 -19.48 -4.48 1.56
CA ARG A 114 -19.09 -4.17 0.17
C ARG A 114 -18.51 -5.39 -0.57
N SER A 115 -17.76 -6.24 0.12
CA SER A 115 -17.26 -7.49 -0.48
C SER A 115 -18.42 -8.43 -0.83
N LEU A 116 -19.46 -8.49 0.01
CA LEU A 116 -20.67 -9.27 -0.25
C LEU A 116 -21.49 -8.69 -1.42
N GLU A 117 -21.42 -7.39 -1.64
CA GLU A 117 -21.99 -6.69 -2.80
C GLU A 117 -21.17 -6.87 -4.09
N GLY A 118 -20.01 -7.53 -4.03
CA GLY A 118 -19.16 -7.79 -5.20
C GLY A 118 -18.07 -6.75 -5.46
N TYR A 119 -17.82 -5.83 -4.52
CA TYR A 119 -16.76 -4.83 -4.67
C TYR A 119 -15.41 -5.35 -4.15
N TYR A 120 -14.42 -5.46 -5.05
CA TYR A 120 -13.08 -5.99 -4.77
C TYR A 120 -12.00 -5.13 -5.43
N PRO A 121 -11.56 -4.02 -4.81
CA PRO A 121 -10.50 -3.20 -5.39
C PRO A 121 -9.20 -4.02 -5.49
N ARG A 122 -8.48 -3.83 -6.59
CA ARG A 122 -7.22 -4.51 -6.85
C ARG A 122 -6.06 -3.55 -6.64
N TYR A 123 -5.04 -4.00 -5.92
CA TYR A 123 -3.82 -3.26 -5.70
C TYR A 123 -2.66 -3.96 -6.38
N HIS A 124 -1.71 -3.16 -6.88
CA HIS A 124 -0.43 -3.64 -7.38
C HIS A 124 0.68 -2.81 -6.78
N THR A 125 1.78 -3.44 -6.39
CA THR A 125 2.94 -2.75 -5.84
C THR A 125 4.21 -3.22 -6.49
N LEU A 126 5.14 -2.29 -6.61
CA LEU A 126 6.51 -2.51 -6.99
C LEU A 126 7.37 -1.59 -6.14
N HIS A 127 8.49 -2.09 -5.65
CA HIS A 127 9.53 -1.27 -5.03
C HIS A 127 10.86 -1.48 -5.73
N VAL A 128 11.67 -0.44 -5.79
CA VAL A 128 13.02 -0.41 -6.38
C VAL A 128 13.94 0.50 -5.58
N GLY A 129 15.24 0.22 -5.60
CA GLY A 129 16.28 0.93 -4.86
C GLY A 129 16.57 0.25 -3.52
N ASN A 130 16.39 0.98 -2.42
CA ASN A 130 16.68 0.46 -1.08
C ASN A 130 15.77 -0.74 -0.72
N ASP A 131 16.37 -1.79 -0.17
CA ASP A 131 15.70 -3.04 0.24
C ASP A 131 14.82 -2.81 1.49
N CYS A 132 13.65 -2.23 1.25
CA CYS A 132 12.58 -2.12 2.25
C CYS A 132 11.28 -2.69 1.66
N PRO A 133 11.18 -4.02 1.50
CA PRO A 133 10.08 -4.65 0.82
C PRO A 133 8.75 -4.48 1.54
N THR A 134 7.67 -4.66 0.79
CA THR A 134 6.37 -4.96 1.39
C THR A 134 6.38 -6.43 1.83
N VAL A 135 5.97 -6.68 3.06
CA VAL A 135 5.84 -8.02 3.64
C VAL A 135 4.35 -8.31 3.80
N PHE A 136 3.90 -9.43 3.24
CA PHE A 136 2.52 -9.91 3.33
C PHE A 136 2.42 -11.09 4.29
N ILE A 137 1.29 -11.25 4.96
CA ILE A 137 0.95 -12.51 5.62
C ILE A 137 0.53 -13.53 4.55
N ASP A 138 1.23 -14.67 4.50
CA ASP A 138 1.00 -15.71 3.50
C ASP A 138 0.08 -16.82 4.01
N GLY A 139 -1.13 -16.82 3.47
CA GLY A 139 -2.14 -17.83 3.73
C GLY A 139 -3.38 -17.26 4.42
N LEU A 140 -4.48 -18.00 4.26
CA LEU A 140 -5.78 -17.66 4.82
C LEU A 140 -5.68 -17.51 6.34
N MET A 141 -6.13 -16.36 6.86
CA MET A 141 -6.02 -16.03 8.27
C MET A 141 -7.40 -15.73 8.86
N HIS A 142 -7.74 -16.39 9.96
CA HIS A 142 -8.94 -16.10 10.73
C HIS A 142 -8.55 -15.28 11.96
N LEU A 143 -8.87 -13.99 11.96
CA LEU A 143 -8.40 -13.07 12.98
C LEU A 143 -9.60 -12.39 13.67
N PRO A 144 -9.76 -12.57 14.99
CA PRO A 144 -10.73 -11.78 15.73
C PRO A 144 -10.21 -10.37 15.96
N ILE A 145 -11.06 -9.38 15.72
CA ILE A 145 -10.78 -7.96 15.94
C ILE A 145 -11.88 -7.40 16.85
N GLU A 146 -11.46 -6.69 17.90
CA GLU A 146 -12.36 -6.03 18.86
C GLU A 146 -12.65 -4.59 18.45
N HIS A 147 -11.64 -3.90 17.92
CA HIS A 147 -11.69 -2.52 17.44
C HIS A 147 -11.92 -2.47 15.92
N ASP A 148 -12.92 -3.17 15.41
CA ASP A 148 -13.18 -3.29 13.96
C ASP A 148 -13.82 -2.05 13.32
N GLU A 149 -14.12 -1.03 14.13
CA GLU A 149 -14.73 0.24 13.72
C GLU A 149 -14.06 1.49 14.31
N ASP A 150 -12.82 1.39 14.82
CA ASP A 150 -12.11 2.54 15.41
C ASP A 150 -10.61 2.60 15.09
N GLU A 151 -9.94 3.65 15.58
CA GLU A 151 -8.53 3.94 15.26
C GLU A 151 -7.53 2.91 15.80
N GLN A 152 -7.92 2.11 16.80
CA GLN A 152 -7.10 1.05 17.40
C GLN A 152 -7.07 -0.23 16.55
N MET A 153 -7.87 -0.32 15.49
CA MET A 153 -7.96 -1.50 14.62
C MET A 153 -6.58 -2.03 14.19
N TYR A 154 -5.71 -1.14 13.68
CA TYR A 154 -4.41 -1.54 13.16
C TYR A 154 -3.36 -1.79 14.25
N SER A 155 -3.44 -1.09 15.40
CA SER A 155 -2.56 -1.38 16.52
C SER A 155 -2.92 -2.73 17.16
N GLU A 156 -4.21 -3.05 17.25
CA GLU A 156 -4.71 -4.37 17.65
C GLU A 156 -4.26 -5.45 16.67
N MET A 157 -4.47 -5.25 15.36
CA MET A 157 -4.03 -6.16 14.31
C MET A 157 -2.52 -6.44 14.41
N THR A 158 -1.72 -5.38 14.58
CA THR A 158 -0.27 -5.48 14.75
C THR A 158 0.08 -6.34 15.96
N ARG A 159 -0.47 -6.03 17.15
CA ARG A 159 -0.23 -6.80 18.37
C ARG A 159 -0.60 -8.27 18.23
N ARG A 160 -1.72 -8.58 17.58
CA ARG A 160 -2.17 -9.97 17.38
C ARG A 160 -1.27 -10.74 16.43
N ILE A 161 -0.86 -10.12 15.33
CA ILE A 161 0.04 -10.75 14.34
C ILE A 161 1.44 -10.96 14.92
N ASP A 162 1.99 -9.95 15.59
CA ASP A 162 3.32 -10.05 16.19
C ASP A 162 3.36 -11.05 17.35
N GLY A 163 2.22 -11.28 18.01
CA GLY A 163 2.04 -12.35 19.00
C GLY A 163 2.07 -13.77 18.40
N CYS A 164 2.02 -13.92 17.07
CA CYS A 164 2.03 -15.20 16.38
C CYS A 164 3.36 -15.44 15.65
N THR A 165 4.24 -16.25 16.23
CA THR A 165 5.58 -16.53 15.66
C THR A 165 5.60 -17.54 14.51
N THR A 166 4.47 -18.21 14.23
CA THR A 166 4.37 -19.28 13.24
C THR A 166 3.77 -18.84 11.91
N LEU A 167 3.37 -17.57 11.78
CA LEU A 167 2.77 -17.06 10.54
C LEU A 167 3.80 -17.05 9.42
N ARG A 168 3.44 -17.65 8.28
CA ARG A 168 4.24 -17.56 7.06
C ARG A 168 4.14 -16.13 6.51
N LYS A 169 5.25 -15.63 5.99
CA LYS A 169 5.36 -14.30 5.42
C LYS A 169 5.87 -14.39 3.99
N LEU A 170 5.23 -13.66 3.10
CA LEU A 170 5.72 -13.44 1.74
C LEU A 170 6.41 -12.09 1.69
N VAL A 171 7.72 -12.09 1.42
CA VAL A 171 8.52 -10.87 1.25
C VAL A 171 8.54 -10.52 -0.23
N ALA A 172 8.10 -9.31 -0.57
CA ALA A 172 8.14 -8.83 -1.94
C ALA A 172 9.59 -8.70 -2.42
N GLN A 173 9.90 -9.20 -3.61
CA GLN A 173 11.21 -9.02 -4.24
C GLN A 173 11.31 -7.64 -4.90
N GLU A 174 12.52 -7.08 -4.93
CA GLU A 174 12.79 -5.84 -5.63
C GLU A 174 12.44 -5.96 -7.12
N ALA A 175 11.89 -4.89 -7.68
CA ALA A 175 11.52 -4.80 -9.09
C ALA A 175 10.54 -5.90 -9.56
N VAL A 176 9.82 -6.57 -8.67
CA VAL A 176 8.76 -7.54 -9.02
C VAL A 176 7.42 -6.97 -8.62
N TRP A 177 6.44 -7.07 -9.53
CA TRP A 177 5.07 -6.66 -9.22
C TRP A 177 4.38 -7.67 -8.32
N TYR A 178 3.69 -7.20 -7.29
CA TYR A 178 2.80 -8.01 -6.45
C TYR A 178 1.40 -7.44 -6.50
N SER A 179 0.40 -8.30 -6.67
CA SER A 179 -1.01 -7.89 -6.75
C SER A 179 -1.84 -8.54 -5.66
N TRP A 180 -2.74 -7.78 -5.03
CA TRP A 180 -3.58 -8.25 -3.92
C TRP A 180 -4.93 -7.53 -3.88
N ASP A 181 -5.84 -8.04 -3.05
CA ASP A 181 -7.11 -7.37 -2.72
C ASP A 181 -7.04 -6.69 -1.34
N TRP A 182 -8.03 -5.86 -1.01
CA TRP A 182 -8.07 -5.18 0.28
C TRP A 182 -8.16 -6.07 1.53
N TRP A 183 -8.26 -7.40 1.42
CA TRP A 183 -8.25 -8.32 2.55
C TRP A 183 -6.86 -8.85 2.89
N ASN A 184 -5.85 -8.57 2.08
CA ASN A 184 -4.49 -9.02 2.33
C ASN A 184 -3.78 -8.12 3.34
N ILE A 185 -3.33 -8.72 4.45
CA ILE A 185 -2.61 -8.04 5.51
C ILE A 185 -1.13 -7.92 5.13
N HIS A 186 -0.61 -6.71 5.25
CA HIS A 186 0.76 -6.40 4.90
C HIS A 186 1.34 -5.25 5.71
N GLN A 187 2.66 -5.07 5.60
CA GLN A 187 3.41 -3.95 6.16
C GLN A 187 4.63 -3.64 5.30
N ALA A 188 5.25 -2.49 5.47
CA ALA A 188 6.61 -2.27 4.97
C ALA A 188 7.62 -2.88 5.94
N SER A 189 8.84 -3.20 5.50
CA SER A 189 9.96 -3.48 6.40
C SER A 189 10.77 -2.21 6.70
N GLN A 190 11.56 -2.29 7.77
CA GLN A 190 12.54 -1.26 8.13
C GLN A 190 13.74 -1.29 7.16
N ALA A 191 14.27 -0.11 6.84
CA ALA A 191 15.50 0.01 6.07
C ALA A 191 16.70 -0.51 6.85
N THR A 192 17.54 -1.31 6.19
CA THR A 192 18.80 -1.82 6.76
C THR A 192 20.02 -1.05 6.26
N GLU A 193 19.87 -0.29 5.18
CA GLU A 193 20.94 0.47 4.55
C GLU A 193 20.50 1.89 4.16
N ARG A 194 21.48 2.72 3.78
CA ARG A 194 21.23 4.06 3.27
C ARG A 194 20.95 4.01 1.78
N GLY A 195 19.85 4.61 1.33
CA GLY A 195 19.55 4.68 -0.09
C GLY A 195 18.18 5.25 -0.43
N TRP A 196 18.02 5.61 -1.69
CA TRP A 196 16.74 6.01 -2.27
C TRP A 196 15.86 4.79 -2.52
N ARG A 197 14.58 4.88 -2.14
CA ARG A 197 13.54 3.89 -2.45
C ARG A 197 12.41 4.56 -3.22
N LEU A 198 11.97 3.95 -4.30
CA LEU A 198 10.68 4.25 -4.93
C LEU A 198 9.72 3.09 -4.68
N LEU A 199 8.56 3.40 -4.11
CA LEU A 199 7.38 2.54 -4.09
C LEU A 199 6.38 3.06 -5.10
N ILE A 200 5.83 2.16 -5.92
CA ILE A 200 4.70 2.44 -6.79
C ILE A 200 3.55 1.59 -6.28
N ARG A 201 2.38 2.22 -6.06
CA ARG A 201 1.13 1.51 -5.83
C ARG A 201 0.11 1.88 -6.89
N ILE A 202 -0.40 0.90 -7.59
CA ILE A 202 -1.53 1.05 -8.51
C ILE A 202 -2.77 0.52 -7.81
N THR A 203 -3.88 1.25 -7.91
CA THR A 203 -5.18 0.80 -7.41
C THR A 203 -6.18 0.83 -8.55
N GLU A 204 -6.78 -0.32 -8.84
CA GLU A 204 -7.94 -0.46 -9.72
C GLU A 204 -9.19 -0.50 -8.83
N SER A 205 -10.06 0.51 -8.94
CA SER A 205 -11.23 0.64 -8.05
C SER A 205 -12.34 1.51 -8.65
N ASP A 206 -13.43 1.66 -7.92
CA ASP A 206 -14.50 2.62 -8.24
C ASP A 206 -14.22 4.03 -7.71
N MET A 207 -13.08 4.25 -7.05
CA MET A 207 -12.70 5.57 -6.58
C MET A 207 -12.04 6.38 -7.72
N PRO A 208 -12.55 7.58 -8.04
CA PRO A 208 -11.96 8.40 -9.08
C PRO A 208 -10.53 8.84 -8.73
N PRO A 209 -9.69 9.15 -9.72
CA PRO A 209 -8.40 9.79 -9.49
C PRO A 209 -8.57 11.19 -8.86
N ALA A 210 -7.47 11.76 -8.38
CA ALA A 210 -7.41 13.16 -7.98
C ALA A 210 -7.27 14.05 -9.24
N ASP A 211 -8.17 15.03 -9.37
CA ASP A 211 -8.19 15.97 -10.50
C ASP A 211 -7.13 17.08 -10.38
N SER A 212 -6.72 17.41 -9.16
CA SER A 212 -5.66 18.38 -8.83
C SER A 212 -4.79 17.87 -7.67
N ASP A 213 -3.64 18.53 -7.44
CA ASP A 213 -2.76 18.29 -6.28
C ASP A 213 -2.32 16.82 -6.12
N PHE A 214 -2.28 16.10 -7.23
CA PHE A 214 -1.83 14.71 -7.29
C PHE A 214 -0.30 14.61 -7.26
N ILE A 215 0.43 15.68 -7.59
CA ILE A 215 1.88 15.76 -7.35
C ILE A 215 2.10 16.32 -5.94
N ARG A 216 2.75 15.54 -5.08
CA ARG A 216 3.07 15.95 -3.71
C ARG A 216 4.57 16.21 -3.57
N PRO A 217 4.98 17.42 -3.18
CA PRO A 217 6.39 17.68 -2.91
C PRO A 217 6.83 17.18 -1.53
N GLN A 218 5.89 16.85 -0.61
CA GLN A 218 6.20 16.41 0.75
C GLN A 218 6.28 14.89 0.86
N ASN A 219 7.23 14.41 1.67
CA ASN A 219 7.33 13.00 2.07
C ASN A 219 7.30 12.85 3.59
N GLN A 220 6.71 11.75 4.02
CA GLN A 220 6.68 11.34 5.42
C GLN A 220 7.46 10.04 5.59
N VAL A 221 8.38 10.04 6.54
CA VAL A 221 9.12 8.86 7.02
C VAL A 221 8.87 8.68 8.51
N TYR A 222 9.06 7.47 9.02
CA TYR A 222 8.91 7.15 10.44
C TYR A 222 10.24 6.66 10.98
N VAL A 223 10.65 7.19 12.13
CA VAL A 223 11.96 6.95 12.75
C VAL A 223 11.80 6.73 14.25
N ASP A 224 12.73 6.00 14.85
CA ASP A 224 12.80 5.87 16.31
C ASP A 224 13.11 7.24 16.94
N ARG A 225 12.49 7.53 18.09
CA ARG A 225 12.73 8.77 18.84
C ARG A 225 14.20 8.93 19.26
N ASN A 226 14.89 7.84 19.52
CA ASN A 226 16.28 7.81 19.96
C ASN A 226 17.27 7.74 18.78
N PHE A 227 16.80 7.90 17.55
CA PHE A 227 17.67 7.95 16.39
C PHE A 227 18.63 9.14 16.48
N GLY A 228 19.92 8.85 16.72
CA GLY A 228 21.01 9.82 16.64
C GLY A 228 21.56 9.88 15.22
N TRP A 229 21.80 11.10 14.73
CA TRP A 229 22.45 11.35 13.44
C TRP A 229 23.97 11.30 13.56
#